data_AF-A0A917JB62-F1
#
_entry.id   AF-A0A917JB62-F1
#
_cell.length_a   1.000
_cell.length_b   1.000
_cell.length_c   1.000
_cell.angle_alpha   90.00
_cell.angle_beta   90.00
_cell.angle_gamma   90.00
#
_symmetry.space_group_name_H-M   'P 1'
#
loop_
_entity.id
_entity.type
_entity.pdbx_description
1 polymer ?
#
loop_
_entity_poly.entity_id
_entity_poly.type
_entity_poly.pdbx_seq_one_letter_code
_entity_poly.pdbx_strand_id
1 'polypeptide(L)'
;MSELHSKHKNFNFAEGELLLINKPYRWTSFDIVGKVRNAFKPLKLKVGHAGTLDPLATGLLIVCTGKMTKQIDTFQAEEKEYTGTFTLGGTTPSYDMETEIDETFDTAHLTEEILKAACAQFTGEIQQYPPAHSAIKVNGERLYEKARRGEEVELKARTVTIKEFELTRIELPEVDFKVVCSKGTYIRSLAFDYGKAVNSGAYLSKLRRTRSGNFKVEDAWEVMELVNFIRKPLPNPPREGGLSEQEGLNILEEPDPARVYRENADPLVYEPLKGNSRSNRHEPTEAENVLWQLLRRDATGFKIRRQHVIDNYIADFVCLQKGLVIEVDGGYHQHTKEADADRTEMLNHWGFKVIRFTNEEVIQKPQSVFETIRQEIQALPDRQSKVLPPGEDLGGASL
;
A
#
# COMPACT_ATOMS: atom_id res chain seq x y z
N MET A 1 -17.28 -10.15 15.69
CA MET A 1 -17.53 -9.52 14.37
C MET A 1 -17.13 -8.04 14.31
N SER A 2 -17.03 -7.33 15.44
CA SER A 2 -16.62 -5.90 15.50
C SER A 2 -15.10 -5.66 15.54
N GLU A 3 -14.27 -6.63 15.91
CA GLU A 3 -12.81 -6.43 16.08
C GLU A 3 -12.00 -6.48 14.78
N LEU A 4 -12.58 -6.93 13.66
CA LEU A 4 -11.80 -7.16 12.44
C LEU A 4 -11.40 -5.87 11.68
N HIS A 5 -12.06 -4.74 11.97
CA HIS A 5 -12.01 -3.52 11.13
C HIS A 5 -11.61 -2.23 11.88
N SER A 6 -11.24 -2.33 13.15
CA SER A 6 -10.81 -1.15 13.91
C SER A 6 -9.49 -0.60 13.34
N LYS A 7 -9.42 0.72 13.12
CA LYS A 7 -8.16 1.43 12.81
C LYS A 7 -7.11 1.31 13.94
N HIS A 8 -7.48 0.70 15.06
CA HIS A 8 -6.63 0.41 16.22
C HIS A 8 -6.25 -1.08 16.36
N LYS A 9 -6.42 -1.89 15.31
CA LYS A 9 -6.08 -3.31 15.32
C LYS A 9 -4.55 -3.51 15.26
N ASN A 10 -4.05 -4.44 16.07
CA ASN A 10 -2.71 -4.98 15.86
C ASN A 10 -2.75 -5.92 14.65
N PHE A 11 -2.06 -5.54 13.57
CA PHE A 11 -2.05 -6.30 12.32
C PHE A 11 -0.99 -7.40 12.36
N ASN A 12 -1.35 -8.60 11.91
CA ASN A 12 -0.41 -9.68 11.59
C ASN A 12 -0.35 -9.90 10.07
N PHE A 13 0.32 -8.98 9.39
CA PHE A 13 0.39 -8.98 7.93
C PHE A 13 0.98 -10.26 7.33
N ALA A 14 1.87 -10.95 8.05
CA ALA A 14 2.49 -12.21 7.62
C ALA A 14 1.51 -13.39 7.62
N GLU A 15 0.64 -13.48 8.63
CA GLU A 15 -0.46 -14.44 8.65
C GLU A 15 -1.54 -14.11 7.63
N GLY A 16 -1.67 -12.82 7.28
CA GLY A 16 -2.46 -12.32 6.17
C GLY A 16 -3.64 -11.50 6.67
N GLU A 17 -3.77 -10.29 6.14
CA GLU A 17 -4.77 -9.31 6.56
C GLU A 17 -5.68 -8.92 5.40
N LEU A 18 -6.87 -8.46 5.76
CA LEU A 18 -7.81 -7.80 4.87
C LEU A 18 -7.78 -6.31 5.15
N LEU A 19 -7.38 -5.53 4.15
CA LEU A 19 -7.18 -4.09 4.22
C LEU A 19 -8.24 -3.40 3.39
N LEU A 20 -8.96 -2.46 4.02
CA LEU A 20 -9.93 -1.60 3.37
C LEU A 20 -9.22 -0.29 3.00
N ILE A 21 -9.17 0.04 1.71
CA ILE A 21 -8.44 1.21 1.23
C ILE A 21 -9.37 2.09 0.39
N ASN A 22 -9.44 3.38 0.69
CA ASN A 22 -10.10 4.35 -0.17
C ASN A 22 -9.16 4.68 -1.35
N LYS A 23 -9.47 4.15 -2.54
CA LYS A 23 -8.67 4.40 -3.74
C LYS A 23 -8.87 5.86 -4.20
N PRO A 24 -7.80 6.66 -4.32
CA PRO A 24 -7.89 8.01 -4.85
C PRO A 24 -8.15 8.00 -6.37
N TYR A 25 -8.61 9.15 -6.85
CA TYR A 25 -8.84 9.40 -8.27
C TYR A 25 -7.53 9.31 -9.07
N ARG A 26 -7.61 8.85 -10.33
CA ARG A 26 -6.51 8.61 -11.28
C ARG A 26 -5.51 7.51 -10.93
N TRP A 27 -5.58 6.93 -9.73
CA TRP A 27 -4.74 5.78 -9.40
C TRP A 27 -5.35 4.49 -9.92
N THR A 28 -4.54 3.60 -10.49
CA THR A 28 -5.00 2.25 -10.80
C THR A 28 -5.09 1.42 -9.51
N SER A 29 -5.90 0.35 -9.54
CA SER A 29 -5.91 -0.62 -8.42
C SER A 29 -4.55 -1.28 -8.19
N PHE A 30 -3.73 -1.41 -9.25
CA PHE A 30 -2.38 -1.96 -9.16
C PHE A 30 -1.38 -0.99 -8.53
N ASP A 31 -1.58 0.33 -8.67
CA ASP A 31 -0.75 1.32 -7.98
C ASP A 31 -0.89 1.20 -6.47
N ILE A 32 -2.11 0.96 -5.97
CA ILE A 32 -2.38 0.71 -4.55
C ILE A 32 -1.66 -0.54 -4.07
N VAL A 33 -1.81 -1.66 -4.80
CA VAL A 33 -1.10 -2.91 -4.49
C VAL A 33 0.41 -2.68 -4.47
N GLY A 34 0.95 -1.92 -5.44
CA GLY A 34 2.36 -1.56 -5.52
C GLY A 34 2.83 -0.76 -4.31
N LYS A 35 2.10 0.29 -3.92
CA LYS A 35 2.42 1.12 -2.76
C LYS A 35 2.36 0.35 -1.45
N VAL A 36 1.30 -0.42 -1.22
CA VAL A 36 1.15 -1.25 0.00
C VAL A 36 2.25 -2.31 0.07
N ARG A 37 2.51 -3.03 -1.03
CA ARG A 37 3.60 -4.01 -1.08
C ARG A 37 4.96 -3.39 -0.80
N ASN A 38 5.21 -2.18 -1.32
CA ASN A 38 6.46 -1.47 -1.09
C ASN A 38 6.58 -0.92 0.33
N ALA A 39 5.47 -0.66 1.03
CA ALA A 39 5.47 -0.24 2.43
C ALA A 39 5.98 -1.34 3.36
N PHE A 40 5.82 -2.61 2.99
CA PHE A 40 6.32 -3.74 3.77
C PHE A 40 7.81 -4.03 3.60
N LYS A 41 8.55 -3.33 2.72
CA LYS A 41 9.97 -3.60 2.52
C LYS A 41 10.77 -3.43 3.85
N PRO A 42 11.74 -4.32 4.14
CA PRO A 42 12.28 -5.38 3.26
C PRO A 42 11.46 -6.69 3.23
N LEU A 43 10.36 -6.80 3.98
CA LEU A 43 9.50 -7.99 3.98
C LEU A 43 8.88 -8.22 2.60
N LYS A 44 9.13 -9.40 2.01
CA LYS A 44 8.56 -9.82 0.73
C LYS A 44 7.16 -10.42 0.91
N LEU A 45 6.18 -9.56 1.22
CA LEU A 45 4.81 -9.99 1.44
C LEU A 45 4.00 -10.03 0.13
N LYS A 46 3.23 -11.09 -0.08
CA LYS A 46 2.27 -11.15 -1.20
C LYS A 46 1.11 -10.20 -0.93
N VAL A 47 0.76 -9.39 -1.92
CA VAL A 47 -0.35 -8.42 -1.86
C VAL A 47 -1.19 -8.54 -3.14
N GLY A 48 -2.51 -8.52 -3.02
CA GLY A 48 -3.45 -8.53 -4.15
C GLY A 48 -4.76 -7.85 -3.77
N HIS A 49 -5.60 -7.49 -4.75
CA HIS A 49 -6.88 -6.81 -4.50
C HIS A 49 -8.08 -7.68 -4.92
N ALA A 50 -9.24 -7.45 -4.30
CA ALA A 50 -10.47 -8.20 -4.54
C ALA A 50 -11.53 -7.39 -5.31
N GLY A 51 -11.20 -7.07 -6.56
CA GLY A 51 -12.09 -6.35 -7.47
C GLY A 51 -11.53 -4.99 -7.88
N THR A 52 -11.13 -4.90 -9.14
CA THR A 52 -10.58 -3.69 -9.77
C THR A 52 -11.57 -2.53 -9.68
N LEU A 53 -11.05 -1.34 -9.43
CA LEU A 53 -11.66 -0.05 -9.73
C LEU A 53 -10.89 0.61 -10.88
N ASP A 54 -11.63 1.17 -11.83
CA ASP A 54 -11.09 1.95 -12.95
C ASP A 54 -10.30 3.17 -12.42
N PRO A 55 -9.33 3.71 -13.19
CA PRO A 55 -8.51 4.85 -12.76
C PRO A 55 -9.35 6.05 -12.32
N LEU A 56 -10.41 6.38 -13.07
CA LEU A 56 -11.29 7.51 -12.80
C LEU A 56 -12.34 7.24 -11.70
N ALA A 57 -12.47 5.99 -11.23
CA ALA A 57 -13.30 5.68 -10.08
C ALA A 57 -12.56 5.98 -8.76
N THR A 58 -13.30 6.17 -7.67
CA THR A 58 -12.75 6.26 -6.31
C THR A 58 -13.41 5.25 -5.38
N GLY A 59 -12.98 5.21 -4.12
CA GLY A 59 -13.69 4.49 -3.07
C GLY A 59 -13.09 3.13 -2.74
N LEU A 60 -13.89 2.29 -2.10
CA LEU A 60 -13.42 1.10 -1.40
C LEU A 60 -12.72 0.11 -2.34
N LEU A 61 -11.45 -0.18 -2.06
CA LEU A 61 -10.68 -1.27 -2.63
C LEU A 61 -10.26 -2.22 -1.52
N ILE A 62 -10.74 -3.47 -1.57
CA ILE A 62 -10.31 -4.52 -0.65
C ILE A 62 -8.96 -5.04 -1.14
N VAL A 63 -7.95 -5.00 -0.26
CA VAL A 63 -6.59 -5.50 -0.49
C VAL A 63 -6.29 -6.59 0.53
N CYS A 64 -5.82 -7.73 0.05
CA CYS A 64 -5.43 -8.87 0.89
C CYS A 64 -3.90 -8.99 0.93
N THR A 65 -3.36 -9.35 2.08
CA THR A 65 -1.93 -9.67 2.25
C THR A 65 -1.69 -11.13 2.62
N GLY A 66 -0.47 -11.63 2.43
CA GLY A 66 -0.05 -12.94 2.93
C GLY A 66 -0.99 -14.08 2.50
N LYS A 67 -1.40 -14.92 3.46
CA LYS A 67 -2.30 -16.06 3.20
C LYS A 67 -3.72 -15.62 2.82
N MET A 68 -4.16 -14.44 3.24
CA MET A 68 -5.49 -13.88 2.91
C MET A 68 -5.67 -13.68 1.40
N THR A 69 -4.57 -13.54 0.65
CA THR A 69 -4.62 -13.47 -0.83
C THR A 69 -5.24 -14.69 -1.49
N LYS A 70 -5.33 -15.84 -0.79
CA LYS A 70 -6.02 -17.05 -1.27
C LYS A 70 -7.56 -16.93 -1.23
N GLN A 71 -8.10 -15.95 -0.51
CA GLN A 71 -9.55 -15.73 -0.35
C GLN A 71 -10.07 -14.57 -1.21
N ILE A 72 -9.23 -14.00 -2.08
CA ILE A 72 -9.59 -12.86 -2.95
C ILE A 72 -10.86 -13.14 -3.76
N ASP A 73 -11.01 -14.35 -4.30
CA ASP A 73 -12.16 -14.72 -5.13
C ASP A 73 -13.48 -14.64 -4.36
N THR A 74 -13.45 -14.98 -3.06
CA THR A 74 -14.59 -14.88 -2.14
C THR A 74 -15.03 -13.44 -1.98
N PHE A 75 -14.11 -12.54 -1.62
CA PHE A 75 -14.43 -11.11 -1.47
C PHE A 75 -14.84 -10.45 -2.78
N GLN A 76 -14.30 -10.92 -3.91
CA GLN A 76 -14.67 -10.41 -5.22
C GLN A 76 -16.09 -10.83 -5.63
N ALA A 77 -16.60 -11.97 -5.14
CA ALA A 77 -17.94 -12.49 -5.43
C ALA A 77 -19.07 -11.67 -4.80
N GLU A 78 -18.79 -10.98 -3.70
CA GLU A 78 -19.75 -10.17 -2.96
C GLU A 78 -20.44 -9.09 -3.81
N GLU A 79 -21.67 -8.72 -3.42
CA GLU A 79 -22.36 -7.56 -4.00
C GLU A 79 -21.59 -6.26 -3.76
N LYS A 80 -21.80 -5.26 -4.61
CA LYS A 80 -21.10 -3.97 -4.52
C LYS A 80 -22.11 -2.85 -4.64
N GLU A 81 -21.85 -1.78 -3.91
CA GLU A 81 -22.61 -0.53 -3.99
C GLU A 81 -21.73 0.56 -4.58
N TYR A 82 -22.31 1.30 -5.51
CA TYR A 82 -21.69 2.44 -6.16
C TYR A 82 -22.61 3.64 -6.09
N THR A 83 -22.00 4.81 -5.93
CA THR A 83 -22.61 6.10 -6.22
C THR A 83 -21.85 6.77 -7.33
N GLY A 84 -22.49 7.64 -8.09
CA GLY A 84 -21.81 8.33 -9.17
C GLY A 84 -22.72 9.30 -9.91
N THR A 85 -22.22 9.75 -11.05
CA THR A 85 -22.92 10.68 -11.94
C THR A 85 -22.86 10.15 -13.36
N PHE A 86 -24.01 10.05 -14.02
CA PHE A 86 -24.08 9.95 -15.48
C PHE A 86 -24.24 11.36 -16.05
N THR A 87 -23.58 11.64 -17.16
CA THR A 87 -23.80 12.86 -17.94
C THR A 87 -24.52 12.49 -19.23
N LEU A 88 -25.72 13.02 -19.42
CA LEU A 88 -26.61 12.80 -20.56
C LEU A 88 -26.29 13.79 -21.70
N GLY A 89 -26.76 13.48 -22.91
CA GLY A 89 -26.58 14.34 -24.08
C GLY A 89 -25.30 14.04 -24.87
N GLY A 90 -24.54 13.01 -24.50
CA GLY A 90 -23.39 12.55 -25.26
C GLY A 90 -22.91 11.16 -24.88
N THR A 91 -22.08 10.58 -25.74
CA THR A 91 -21.37 9.31 -25.48
C THR A 91 -19.86 9.50 -25.58
N THR A 92 -19.11 8.53 -25.09
CA THR A 92 -17.65 8.45 -25.28
C THR A 92 -17.28 7.00 -25.63
N PRO A 93 -16.20 6.75 -26.41
CA PRO A 93 -15.79 5.38 -26.73
C PRO A 93 -15.46 4.50 -25.51
N SER A 94 -14.98 5.12 -24.43
CA SER A 94 -14.64 4.44 -23.17
C SER A 94 -15.82 4.25 -22.21
N TYR A 95 -16.97 4.85 -22.54
CA TYR A 95 -18.18 4.98 -21.70
C TYR A 95 -17.94 5.72 -20.37
N ASP A 96 -16.79 6.38 -20.24
CA ASP A 96 -16.46 7.30 -19.15
C ASP A 96 -15.65 8.50 -19.68
N MET A 97 -14.98 9.22 -18.78
CA MET A 97 -14.20 10.42 -19.10
C MET A 97 -12.76 10.12 -19.54
N GLU A 98 -12.38 8.88 -19.84
CA GLU A 98 -11.03 8.57 -20.34
C GLU A 98 -10.82 9.04 -21.79
N THR A 99 -11.90 9.17 -22.57
CA THR A 99 -11.88 9.61 -23.97
C THR A 99 -12.80 10.80 -24.19
N GLU A 100 -12.57 11.55 -25.26
CA GLU A 100 -13.46 12.64 -25.67
C GLU A 100 -14.84 12.12 -26.10
N ILE A 101 -15.80 13.05 -26.17
CA ILE A 101 -17.16 12.80 -26.65
C ILE A 101 -17.11 12.46 -28.14
N ASP A 102 -17.77 11.38 -28.55
CA ASP A 102 -17.86 10.94 -29.95
C ASP A 102 -19.19 11.29 -30.61
N GLU A 103 -20.28 11.31 -29.85
CA GLU A 103 -21.62 11.65 -30.32
C GLU A 103 -22.36 12.52 -29.29
N THR A 104 -23.24 13.41 -29.78
CA THR A 104 -24.06 14.30 -28.96
C THR A 104 -25.54 14.14 -29.30
N PHE A 105 -26.42 14.30 -28.32
CA PHE A 105 -27.85 14.05 -28.47
C PHE A 105 -28.67 15.17 -27.84
N ASP A 106 -29.92 15.32 -28.30
CA ASP A 106 -30.87 16.23 -27.67
C ASP A 106 -31.24 15.75 -26.25
N THR A 107 -31.47 16.71 -25.36
CA THR A 107 -31.86 16.49 -23.96
C THR A 107 -33.12 17.24 -23.58
N ALA A 108 -33.70 18.04 -24.49
CA ALA A 108 -34.85 18.88 -24.21
C ALA A 108 -36.12 18.09 -23.86
N HIS A 109 -36.22 16.83 -24.31
CA HIS A 109 -37.35 15.94 -23.99
C HIS A 109 -37.23 15.26 -22.64
N LEU A 110 -36.08 15.33 -21.96
CA LEU A 110 -35.86 14.61 -20.71
C LEU A 110 -36.64 15.26 -19.57
N THR A 111 -37.47 14.46 -18.91
CA THR A 111 -38.14 14.82 -17.65
C THR A 111 -37.71 13.88 -16.54
N GLU A 112 -37.89 14.32 -15.29
CA GLU A 112 -37.61 13.49 -14.11
C GLU A 112 -38.36 12.15 -14.15
N GLU A 113 -39.61 12.15 -14.63
CA GLU A 113 -40.42 10.93 -14.78
C GLU A 113 -39.83 9.96 -15.78
N ILE A 114 -39.39 10.45 -16.95
CA ILE A 114 -38.75 9.61 -17.99
C ILE A 114 -37.48 8.97 -17.43
N LEU A 115 -36.64 9.78 -16.77
CA LEU A 115 -35.36 9.35 -16.23
C LEU A 115 -35.54 8.28 -15.15
N LYS A 116 -36.48 8.49 -14.22
CA LYS A 116 -36.78 7.54 -13.15
C LYS A 116 -37.45 6.27 -13.67
N ALA A 117 -38.36 6.38 -14.64
CA ALA A 117 -39.01 5.21 -15.24
C ALA A 117 -38.01 4.31 -15.98
N ALA A 118 -36.99 4.88 -16.63
CA ALA A 118 -35.95 4.13 -17.32
C ALA A 118 -35.12 3.25 -16.36
N CYS A 119 -34.89 3.66 -15.12
CA CYS A 119 -34.15 2.86 -14.13
C CYS A 119 -34.76 1.48 -13.88
N ALA A 120 -36.10 1.35 -13.98
CA ALA A 120 -36.79 0.09 -13.76
C ALA A 120 -36.38 -1.01 -14.76
N GLN A 121 -36.02 -0.63 -15.99
CA GLN A 121 -35.59 -1.58 -17.04
C GLN A 121 -34.25 -2.25 -16.72
N PHE A 122 -33.44 -1.62 -15.88
CA PHE A 122 -32.12 -2.11 -15.52
C PHE A 122 -32.10 -2.80 -14.16
N THR A 123 -33.22 -2.84 -13.42
CA THR A 123 -33.31 -3.52 -12.13
C THR A 123 -33.70 -4.99 -12.35
N GLY A 124 -33.05 -5.91 -11.64
CA GLY A 124 -33.19 -7.35 -11.81
C GLY A 124 -32.03 -7.98 -12.57
N GLU A 125 -32.29 -9.12 -13.20
CA GLU A 125 -31.31 -9.80 -14.06
C GLU A 125 -31.30 -9.17 -15.45
N ILE A 126 -30.13 -8.72 -15.90
CA ILE A 126 -29.94 -8.10 -17.21
C ILE A 126 -28.76 -8.72 -17.95
N GLN A 127 -28.78 -8.60 -19.28
CA GLN A 127 -27.62 -8.89 -20.12
C GLN A 127 -26.82 -7.61 -20.33
N GLN A 128 -25.52 -7.68 -20.04
CA GLN A 128 -24.62 -6.56 -20.22
C GLN A 128 -23.42 -6.94 -21.09
N TYR A 129 -23.09 -6.08 -22.05
CA TYR A 129 -21.83 -6.17 -22.78
C TYR A 129 -20.75 -5.41 -22.00
N PRO A 130 -19.61 -6.06 -21.69
CA PRO A 130 -18.47 -5.36 -21.10
C PRO A 130 -17.98 -4.23 -22.03
N PRO A 131 -17.46 -3.12 -21.48
CA PRO A 131 -16.84 -2.10 -22.31
C PRO A 131 -15.57 -2.68 -22.96
N ALA A 132 -15.24 -2.19 -24.17
CA ALA A 132 -14.02 -2.61 -24.89
C ALA A 132 -12.75 -2.37 -24.05
N HIS A 133 -12.75 -1.34 -23.22
CA HIS A 133 -11.70 -1.03 -22.24
C HIS A 133 -11.93 -1.74 -20.89
N SER A 134 -11.99 -3.08 -20.89
CA SER A 134 -12.14 -3.89 -19.66
C SER A 134 -10.92 -4.78 -19.40
N ALA A 135 -10.79 -5.25 -18.14
CA ALA A 135 -9.70 -6.15 -17.73
C ALA A 135 -9.93 -7.63 -18.11
N ILE A 136 -11.00 -7.93 -18.86
CA ILE A 136 -11.32 -9.28 -19.31
C ILE A 136 -10.17 -9.81 -20.16
N LYS A 137 -9.79 -11.08 -19.97
CA LYS A 137 -8.85 -11.75 -20.85
C LYS A 137 -9.59 -12.54 -21.92
N VAL A 138 -9.17 -12.39 -23.18
CA VAL A 138 -9.60 -13.22 -24.30
C VAL A 138 -8.35 -13.86 -24.90
N ASN A 139 -8.27 -15.20 -24.88
CA ASN A 139 -7.09 -15.98 -25.29
C ASN A 139 -5.80 -15.60 -24.54
N GLY A 140 -5.90 -15.31 -23.24
CA GLY A 140 -4.74 -15.03 -22.36
C GLY A 140 -4.32 -13.55 -22.28
N GLU A 141 -4.77 -12.71 -23.20
CA GLU A 141 -4.44 -11.29 -23.32
C GLU A 141 -5.61 -10.40 -22.90
N ARG A 142 -5.34 -9.22 -22.33
CA ARG A 142 -6.38 -8.33 -21.77
C ARG A 142 -7.09 -7.53 -22.88
N LEU A 143 -8.41 -7.38 -22.77
CA LEU A 143 -9.28 -6.73 -23.74
C LEU A 143 -8.84 -5.30 -24.05
N TYR A 144 -8.50 -4.52 -23.02
CA TYR A 144 -8.05 -3.12 -23.21
C TYR A 144 -6.76 -3.01 -24.03
N GLU A 145 -5.86 -4.02 -23.99
CA GLU A 145 -4.60 -4.01 -24.74
C GLU A 145 -4.85 -4.22 -26.23
N LYS A 146 -5.91 -4.97 -26.58
CA LYS A 146 -6.39 -5.15 -27.96
C LYS A 146 -7.16 -3.93 -28.45
N ALA A 147 -8.06 -3.38 -27.63
CA ALA A 147 -8.82 -2.18 -27.96
C ALA A 147 -7.90 -0.98 -28.26
N ARG A 148 -6.83 -0.77 -27.47
CA ARG A 148 -5.82 0.28 -27.74
C ARG A 148 -5.04 0.09 -29.04
N ARG A 149 -4.97 -1.13 -29.56
CA ARG A 149 -4.36 -1.44 -30.86
C ARG A 149 -5.35 -1.36 -32.02
N GLY A 150 -6.61 -1.01 -31.77
CA GLY A 150 -7.66 -0.92 -32.78
C GLY A 150 -8.15 -2.27 -33.29
N GLU A 151 -7.88 -3.37 -32.57
CA GLU A 151 -8.34 -4.70 -32.94
C GLU A 151 -9.83 -4.87 -32.54
N GLU A 152 -10.68 -5.32 -33.46
CA GLU A 152 -12.06 -5.69 -33.15
C GLU A 152 -12.07 -6.91 -32.22
N VAL A 153 -12.71 -6.78 -31.06
CA VAL A 153 -12.86 -7.90 -30.12
C VAL A 153 -14.33 -8.26 -29.99
N GLU A 154 -14.64 -9.55 -30.22
CA GLU A 154 -15.99 -10.08 -30.06
C GLU A 154 -16.42 -10.02 -28.57
N LEU A 155 -17.30 -9.07 -28.26
CA LEU A 155 -17.84 -8.87 -26.92
C LEU A 155 -18.98 -9.86 -26.66
N LYS A 156 -18.80 -10.76 -25.70
CA LYS A 156 -19.87 -11.65 -25.24
C LYS A 156 -20.65 -11.01 -24.10
N ALA A 157 -21.98 -10.97 -24.24
CA ALA A 157 -22.89 -10.56 -23.17
C ALA A 157 -22.72 -11.44 -21.93
N ARG A 158 -22.94 -10.84 -20.76
CA ARG A 158 -22.92 -11.52 -19.47
C ARG A 158 -24.17 -11.18 -18.69
N THR A 159 -24.75 -12.19 -18.04
CA THR A 159 -25.81 -11.99 -17.06
C THR A 159 -25.23 -11.36 -15.81
N VAL A 160 -25.84 -10.26 -15.38
CA VAL A 160 -25.56 -9.61 -14.10
C VAL A 160 -26.88 -9.25 -13.42
N THR A 161 -26.84 -9.06 -12.11
CA THR A 161 -28.01 -8.64 -11.34
C THR A 161 -27.77 -7.24 -10.78
N ILE A 162 -28.71 -6.33 -11.04
CA ILE A 162 -28.79 -5.03 -10.39
C ILE A 162 -29.94 -5.11 -9.40
N LYS A 163 -29.62 -5.11 -8.12
CA LYS A 163 -30.59 -5.22 -7.03
C LYS A 163 -31.30 -3.90 -6.76
N GLU A 164 -30.60 -2.79 -6.96
CA GLU A 164 -31.09 -1.45 -6.74
C GLU A 164 -30.45 -0.52 -7.76
N PHE A 165 -31.26 0.33 -8.39
CA PHE A 165 -30.80 1.44 -9.22
C PHE A 165 -31.75 2.61 -9.05
N GLU A 166 -31.27 3.68 -8.44
CA GLU A 166 -32.03 4.89 -8.18
C GLU A 166 -31.24 6.14 -8.62
N LEU A 167 -31.97 7.17 -9.04
CA LEU A 167 -31.42 8.51 -9.25
C LEU A 167 -31.61 9.31 -7.96
N THR A 168 -30.51 9.84 -7.44
CA THR A 168 -30.47 10.57 -6.17
C THR A 168 -30.51 12.08 -6.34
N ARG A 169 -30.09 12.58 -7.52
CA ARG A 169 -30.19 13.99 -7.93
C ARG A 169 -30.33 14.07 -9.45
N ILE A 170 -31.17 14.97 -9.95
CA ILE A 170 -31.39 15.19 -11.38
C ILE A 170 -31.19 16.67 -11.66
N GLU A 171 -30.06 17.02 -12.28
CA GLU A 171 -29.71 18.39 -12.67
C GLU A 171 -29.03 18.35 -14.04
N LEU A 172 -29.85 18.32 -15.09
CA LEU A 172 -29.39 18.08 -16.46
C LEU A 172 -28.24 19.03 -16.86
N PRO A 173 -27.21 18.50 -17.56
CA PRO A 173 -27.14 17.14 -18.10
C PRO A 173 -26.67 16.07 -17.09
N GLU A 174 -26.42 16.42 -15.84
CA GLU A 174 -25.92 15.48 -14.82
C GLU A 174 -27.06 14.81 -14.04
N VAL A 175 -27.00 13.49 -13.89
CA VAL A 175 -27.86 12.74 -12.98
C VAL A 175 -27.00 11.90 -12.04
N ASP A 176 -27.19 12.10 -10.74
CA ASP A 176 -26.51 11.30 -9.73
C ASP A 176 -27.31 10.04 -9.43
N PHE A 177 -26.62 8.94 -9.15
CA PHE A 177 -27.23 7.65 -8.94
C PHE A 177 -26.64 6.90 -7.75
N LYS A 178 -27.40 5.89 -7.31
CA LYS A 178 -26.92 4.79 -6.48
C LYS A 178 -27.29 3.45 -7.15
N VAL A 179 -26.34 2.53 -7.17
CA VAL A 179 -26.51 1.19 -7.75
C VAL A 179 -25.96 0.13 -6.79
N VAL A 180 -26.75 -0.92 -6.54
CA VAL A 180 -26.30 -2.15 -5.87
C VAL A 180 -26.33 -3.29 -6.86
N CYS A 181 -25.20 -3.95 -7.10
CA CYS A 181 -25.08 -4.94 -8.16
C CYS A 181 -24.19 -6.15 -7.80
N SER A 182 -24.36 -7.23 -8.56
CA SER A 182 -23.54 -8.43 -8.45
C SER A 182 -22.09 -8.23 -8.93
N LYS A 183 -21.23 -9.23 -8.70
CA LYS A 183 -19.91 -9.29 -9.34
C LYS A 183 -20.04 -9.22 -10.86
N GLY A 184 -19.12 -8.51 -11.50
CA GLY A 184 -18.99 -8.47 -12.96
C GLY A 184 -19.82 -7.41 -13.67
N THR A 185 -20.67 -6.67 -12.94
CA THR A 185 -21.37 -5.50 -13.48
C THR A 185 -20.41 -4.36 -13.76
N TYR A 186 -20.48 -3.82 -14.98
CA TYR A 186 -19.79 -2.62 -15.42
C TYR A 186 -20.73 -1.42 -15.34
N ILE A 187 -20.45 -0.51 -14.42
CA ILE A 187 -21.25 0.72 -14.27
C ILE A 187 -21.11 1.65 -15.49
N ARG A 188 -19.97 1.58 -16.19
CA ARG A 188 -19.75 2.25 -17.48
C ARG A 188 -20.73 1.79 -18.56
N SER A 189 -20.88 0.48 -18.73
CA SER A 189 -21.87 -0.07 -19.66
C SER A 189 -23.30 0.29 -19.24
N LEU A 190 -23.60 0.27 -17.92
CA LEU A 190 -24.90 0.71 -17.42
C LEU A 190 -25.19 2.18 -17.80
N ALA A 191 -24.21 3.07 -17.69
CA ALA A 191 -24.36 4.46 -18.12
C ALA A 191 -24.73 4.54 -19.60
N PHE A 192 -23.95 3.90 -20.46
CA PHE A 192 -24.15 3.90 -21.90
C PHE A 192 -25.53 3.32 -22.29
N ASP A 193 -25.90 2.17 -21.74
CA ASP A 193 -27.19 1.53 -22.03
C ASP A 193 -28.36 2.35 -21.48
N TYR A 194 -28.22 2.96 -20.29
CA TYR A 194 -29.21 3.88 -19.74
C TYR A 194 -29.43 5.10 -20.66
N GLY A 195 -28.36 5.70 -21.16
CA GLY A 195 -28.41 6.80 -22.12
C GLY A 195 -29.17 6.47 -23.41
N LYS A 196 -29.02 5.23 -23.90
CA LYS A 196 -29.80 4.72 -25.04
C LYS A 196 -31.28 4.57 -24.68
N ALA A 197 -31.59 4.04 -23.50
CA ALA A 197 -32.98 3.83 -23.08
C ALA A 197 -33.77 5.13 -22.95
N VAL A 198 -33.11 6.25 -22.61
CA VAL A 198 -33.73 7.59 -22.56
C VAL A 198 -33.57 8.40 -23.86
N ASN A 199 -32.97 7.79 -24.89
CA ASN A 199 -32.74 8.37 -26.21
C ASN A 199 -31.96 9.71 -26.19
N SER A 200 -30.96 9.81 -25.31
CA SER A 200 -30.09 11.00 -25.20
C SER A 200 -28.61 10.68 -25.05
N GLY A 201 -28.21 9.41 -25.16
CA GLY A 201 -26.84 9.00 -24.85
C GLY A 201 -26.45 9.27 -23.39
N ALA A 202 -25.39 8.62 -22.92
CA ALA A 202 -24.77 8.97 -21.65
C ALA A 202 -23.35 8.40 -21.56
N TYR A 203 -22.57 8.98 -20.66
CA TYR A 203 -21.32 8.41 -20.18
C TYR A 203 -21.19 8.59 -18.66
N LEU A 204 -20.31 7.79 -18.05
CA LEU A 204 -20.04 7.85 -16.62
C LEU A 204 -19.01 8.94 -16.30
N SER A 205 -19.45 10.04 -15.68
CA SER A 205 -18.57 11.17 -15.36
C SER A 205 -17.92 11.07 -13.97
N LYS A 206 -18.60 10.43 -13.01
CA LYS A 206 -18.08 10.19 -11.65
C LYS A 206 -18.48 8.81 -11.16
N LEU A 207 -17.56 8.12 -10.49
CA LEU A 207 -17.85 6.83 -9.85
C LEU A 207 -17.14 6.71 -8.51
N ARG A 208 -17.86 6.25 -7.50
CA ARG A 208 -17.33 5.87 -6.19
C ARG A 208 -17.93 4.55 -5.74
N ARG A 209 -17.08 3.58 -5.39
CA ARG A 209 -17.55 2.36 -4.70
C ARG A 209 -17.64 2.63 -3.21
N THR A 210 -18.85 2.63 -2.67
CA THR A 210 -19.11 2.90 -1.24
C THR A 210 -19.07 1.63 -0.41
N ARG A 211 -19.44 0.47 -1.00
CA ARG A 211 -19.50 -0.82 -0.31
C ARG A 211 -19.07 -1.99 -1.20
N SER A 212 -18.50 -3.03 -0.58
CA SER A 212 -18.31 -4.36 -1.17
C SER A 212 -18.59 -5.41 -0.10
N GLY A 213 -19.63 -6.23 -0.29
CA GLY A 213 -20.15 -7.11 0.75
C GLY A 213 -20.51 -6.33 2.01
N ASN A 214 -19.98 -6.77 3.15
CA ASN A 214 -20.17 -6.10 4.45
C ASN A 214 -19.16 -4.97 4.73
N PHE A 215 -18.23 -4.71 3.81
CA PHE A 215 -17.17 -3.72 4.01
C PHE A 215 -17.56 -2.37 3.40
N LYS A 216 -17.35 -1.29 4.14
CA LYS A 216 -17.73 0.06 3.73
C LYS A 216 -16.51 0.96 3.57
N VAL A 217 -16.64 2.01 2.74
CA VAL A 217 -15.56 2.94 2.46
C VAL A 217 -15.25 3.86 3.64
N GLU A 218 -16.21 4.11 4.52
CA GLU A 218 -16.02 4.93 5.73
C GLU A 218 -15.04 4.27 6.72
N ASP A 219 -14.96 2.94 6.69
CA ASP A 219 -14.02 2.15 7.50
C ASP A 219 -12.63 2.04 6.83
N ALA A 220 -12.48 2.56 5.61
CA ALA A 220 -11.25 2.44 4.86
C ALA A 220 -10.16 3.41 5.33
N TRP A 221 -8.93 3.01 5.07
CA TRP A 221 -7.76 3.87 5.20
C TRP A 221 -7.58 4.71 3.94
N GLU A 222 -7.11 5.95 4.11
CA GLU A 222 -6.45 6.62 3.01
C GLU A 222 -5.10 5.95 2.72
N VAL A 223 -4.72 5.89 1.45
CA VAL A 223 -3.56 5.12 0.99
C VAL A 223 -2.29 5.50 1.74
N MET A 224 -2.03 6.80 1.85
CA MET A 224 -0.81 7.30 2.49
C MET A 224 -0.87 7.16 4.01
N GLU A 225 -2.04 7.26 4.63
CA GLU A 225 -2.20 6.99 6.06
C GLU A 225 -1.85 5.54 6.39
N LEU A 226 -2.33 4.58 5.58
CA LEU A 226 -1.99 3.17 5.75
C LEU A 226 -0.50 2.91 5.49
N VAL A 227 0.06 3.48 4.43
CA VAL A 227 1.49 3.35 4.14
C VAL A 227 2.33 3.90 5.30
N ASN A 228 1.95 5.05 5.85
CA ASN A 228 2.62 5.63 6.99
C ASN A 228 2.42 4.80 8.25
N PHE A 229 1.23 4.24 8.47
CA PHE A 229 0.98 3.33 9.59
C PHE A 229 1.85 2.06 9.50
N ILE A 230 1.94 1.44 8.33
CA ILE A 230 2.80 0.26 8.09
C ILE A 230 4.28 0.60 8.32
N ARG A 231 4.68 1.83 7.98
CA ARG A 231 6.05 2.32 8.13
C ARG A 231 6.36 2.90 9.50
N LYS A 232 5.34 3.24 10.29
CA LYS A 232 5.52 3.86 11.61
C LYS A 232 6.20 2.84 12.53
N PRO A 233 7.30 3.22 13.18
CA PRO A 233 7.78 2.47 14.34
C PRO A 233 6.70 2.56 15.42
N LEU A 234 6.35 1.42 16.02
CA LEU A 234 5.34 1.37 17.07
C LEU A 234 5.76 2.29 18.23
N PRO A 235 4.85 3.11 18.80
CA PRO A 235 5.19 3.97 19.91
C PRO A 235 5.60 3.15 21.14
N ASN A 236 6.60 3.65 21.86
CA ASN A 236 7.01 3.06 23.14
C ASN A 236 5.82 3.02 24.11
N PRO A 237 5.59 1.92 24.84
CA PRO A 237 4.60 1.90 25.90
C PRO A 237 4.93 2.94 26.99
N PRO A 238 3.93 3.47 27.71
CA PRO A 238 4.15 4.46 28.76
C PRO A 238 5.09 3.91 29.83
N ARG A 239 5.98 4.77 30.32
CA ARG A 239 6.82 4.46 31.48
C ARG A 239 5.93 4.49 32.72
N GLU A 240 5.57 3.33 33.26
CA GLU A 240 5.08 3.27 34.64
C GLU A 240 6.27 3.49 35.58
N GLY A 241 6.20 4.57 36.35
CA GLY A 241 7.09 4.86 37.45
C GLY A 241 6.29 5.48 38.58
N GLY A 242 6.23 4.78 39.70
CA GLY A 242 5.88 5.32 41.02
C GLY A 242 4.55 4.85 41.59
N LEU A 243 4.51 3.63 42.14
CA LEU A 243 3.58 3.30 43.22
C LEU A 243 4.28 3.56 44.56
N SER A 244 3.60 4.29 45.45
CA SER A 244 3.76 4.17 46.90
C SER A 244 2.52 3.46 47.45
N GLU A 245 2.74 2.40 48.23
CA GLU A 245 1.73 1.48 48.77
C GLU A 245 0.70 2.15 49.70
N GLN A 246 -0.58 1.76 49.58
CA GLN A 246 -1.29 0.96 50.59
C GLN A 246 -2.68 0.47 50.08
N GLU A 247 -2.95 -0.83 50.32
CA GLU A 247 -4.22 -1.58 50.33
C GLU A 247 -4.86 -2.14 49.02
N GLY A 248 -4.86 -3.49 48.89
CA GLY A 248 -6.01 -4.31 48.42
C GLY A 248 -5.90 -5.17 47.12
N LEU A 249 -5.69 -6.50 47.27
CA LEU A 249 -6.12 -7.70 46.46
C LEU A 249 -6.65 -7.53 45.00
N ASN A 250 -6.42 -8.37 43.96
CA ASN A 250 -5.73 -9.66 43.75
C ASN A 250 -5.57 -9.98 42.21
N ILE A 251 -4.31 -10.10 41.75
CA ILE A 251 -3.65 -11.03 40.79
C ILE A 251 -4.30 -11.46 39.45
N LEU A 252 -3.63 -11.11 38.32
CA LEU A 252 -3.23 -12.03 37.23
C LEU A 252 -1.81 -11.67 36.73
N GLU A 253 -0.85 -12.53 37.10
CA GLU A 253 0.53 -12.81 36.61
C GLU A 253 1.50 -11.67 36.22
N GLU A 254 2.66 -11.66 36.89
CA GLU A 254 3.79 -10.73 36.69
C GLU A 254 4.49 -10.90 35.32
N PRO A 255 4.92 -9.80 34.67
CA PRO A 255 5.75 -9.86 33.47
C PRO A 255 7.20 -10.24 33.81
N ASP A 256 7.66 -11.29 33.14
CA ASP A 256 9.02 -11.87 33.18
C ASP A 256 10.15 -10.81 33.16
N PRO A 257 11.06 -10.80 34.15
CA PRO A 257 12.26 -9.94 34.20
C PRO A 257 13.23 -10.10 33.01
N ALA A 258 13.03 -11.07 32.12
CA ALA A 258 13.82 -11.24 30.89
C ALA A 258 13.46 -10.24 29.76
N ARG A 259 12.38 -9.45 29.88
CA ARG A 259 12.01 -8.41 28.89
C ARG A 259 12.75 -7.08 29.12
N VAL A 260 14.08 -7.15 29.20
CA VAL A 260 14.94 -5.97 29.09
C VAL A 260 14.97 -5.56 27.62
N TYR A 261 14.37 -4.41 27.31
CA TYR A 261 14.45 -3.76 26.01
C TYR A 261 15.92 -3.62 25.58
N ARG A 262 16.31 -4.32 24.51
CA ARG A 262 17.65 -4.22 23.91
C ARG A 262 17.63 -3.17 22.81
N GLU A 263 18.79 -2.62 22.51
CA GLU A 263 19.09 -1.87 21.27
C GLU A 263 19.00 -2.78 20.01
N ASN A 264 17.88 -3.50 19.83
CA ASN A 264 17.56 -4.36 18.69
C ASN A 264 16.04 -4.28 18.40
N ALA A 265 15.66 -4.58 17.16
CA ALA A 265 14.29 -4.51 16.62
C ALA A 265 13.21 -5.13 17.51
N ASP A 266 11.98 -4.64 17.31
CA ASP A 266 10.74 -5.21 17.86
C ASP A 266 10.75 -6.76 17.80
N PRO A 267 10.54 -7.48 18.93
CA PRO A 267 10.48 -8.94 18.97
C PRO A 267 9.53 -9.60 17.96
N LEU A 268 8.45 -8.92 17.55
CA LEU A 268 7.50 -9.40 16.54
C LEU A 268 8.03 -9.31 15.10
N VAL A 269 9.03 -8.46 14.88
CA VAL A 269 9.62 -8.16 13.55
C VAL A 269 11.07 -8.64 13.46
N TYR A 270 11.71 -8.94 14.61
CA TYR A 270 13.11 -9.30 14.74
C TYR A 270 13.48 -10.60 14.04
N GLU A 271 12.72 -11.69 14.21
CA GLU A 271 13.07 -12.97 13.57
C GLU A 271 13.03 -12.92 12.03
N PRO A 272 12.01 -12.29 11.39
CA PRO A 272 12.04 -12.01 9.95
C PRO A 272 13.20 -11.10 9.50
N LEU A 273 13.47 -10.02 10.23
CA LEU A 273 14.55 -9.07 9.89
C LEU A 273 15.94 -9.66 10.08
N LYS A 274 16.11 -10.55 11.06
CA LYS A 274 17.33 -11.33 11.31
C LYS A 274 17.58 -12.35 10.20
N GLY A 275 16.53 -12.95 9.63
CA GLY A 275 16.61 -13.76 8.42
C GLY A 275 17.15 -12.97 7.21
N ASN A 276 16.61 -11.78 6.97
CA ASN A 276 17.05 -10.91 5.87
C ASN A 276 18.46 -10.34 6.10
N SER A 277 18.78 -9.90 7.32
CA SER A 277 20.13 -9.47 7.70
C SER A 277 21.16 -10.58 7.47
N ARG A 278 20.80 -11.84 7.76
CA ARG A 278 21.63 -13.00 7.43
C ARG A 278 21.77 -13.17 5.92
N SER A 279 20.68 -13.15 5.15
CA SER A 279 20.75 -13.27 3.67
C SER A 279 21.59 -12.15 3.03
N ASN A 280 21.42 -10.90 3.44
CA ASN A 280 22.21 -9.77 2.91
C ASN A 280 23.71 -9.90 3.21
N ARG A 281 24.09 -10.59 4.30
CA ARG A 281 25.51 -10.91 4.57
C ARG A 281 26.08 -11.99 3.65
N HIS A 282 25.22 -12.82 3.05
CA HIS A 282 25.61 -13.88 2.12
C HIS A 282 25.63 -13.40 0.66
N GLU A 283 24.79 -12.42 0.30
CA GLU A 283 24.73 -11.82 -1.05
C GLU A 283 24.92 -10.29 -1.07
N PRO A 284 26.04 -9.75 -0.55
CA PRO A 284 26.35 -8.32 -0.61
C PRO A 284 26.66 -7.84 -2.03
N THR A 285 26.34 -6.58 -2.33
CA THR A 285 26.79 -5.90 -3.55
C THR A 285 28.32 -5.77 -3.61
N GLU A 286 28.85 -5.52 -4.81
CA GLU A 286 30.29 -5.28 -4.98
C GLU A 286 30.80 -4.12 -4.12
N ALA A 287 30.05 -3.01 -4.08
CA ALA A 287 30.38 -1.84 -3.28
C ALA A 287 30.36 -2.15 -1.77
N GLU A 288 29.32 -2.84 -1.27
CA GLU A 288 29.26 -3.26 0.14
C GLU A 288 30.42 -4.21 0.49
N ASN A 289 30.78 -5.13 -0.41
CA ASN A 289 31.93 -5.99 -0.21
C ASN A 289 33.23 -5.21 -0.10
N VAL A 290 33.51 -4.31 -1.06
CA VAL A 290 34.70 -3.45 -1.06
C VAL A 290 34.78 -2.66 0.24
N LEU A 291 33.69 -2.01 0.63
CA LEU A 291 33.66 -1.20 1.85
C LEU A 291 33.82 -2.06 3.12
N TRP A 292 33.18 -3.24 3.17
CA TRP A 292 33.33 -4.15 4.30
C TRP A 292 34.77 -4.63 4.48
N GLN A 293 35.51 -4.90 3.40
CA GLN A 293 36.91 -5.29 3.48
C GLN A 293 37.80 -4.21 4.11
N LEU A 294 37.43 -2.93 3.95
CA LEU A 294 38.13 -1.78 4.53
C LEU A 294 37.73 -1.50 5.97
N LEU A 295 36.44 -1.68 6.31
CA LEU A 295 35.91 -1.34 7.64
C LEU A 295 36.09 -2.45 8.67
N ARG A 296 36.29 -3.70 8.24
CA ARG A 296 36.48 -4.83 9.16
C ARG A 296 37.78 -4.72 9.97
N ARG A 297 37.88 -5.48 11.06
CA ARG A 297 39.08 -5.56 11.94
C ARG A 297 39.49 -4.22 12.58
N ASP A 298 38.50 -3.44 13.01
CA ASP A 298 38.69 -2.18 13.74
C ASP A 298 39.61 -1.15 13.04
N ALA A 299 39.64 -1.16 11.70
CA ALA A 299 40.46 -0.24 10.90
C ALA A 299 40.13 1.25 11.14
N THR A 300 38.90 1.55 11.56
CA THR A 300 38.46 2.91 11.93
C THR A 300 38.81 3.29 13.38
N GLY A 301 39.31 2.34 14.18
CA GLY A 301 39.45 2.45 15.64
C GLY A 301 38.17 2.15 16.42
N PHE A 302 37.06 1.85 15.74
CA PHE A 302 35.77 1.57 16.35
C PHE A 302 35.09 0.36 15.69
N LYS A 303 34.33 -0.41 16.49
CA LYS A 303 33.65 -1.61 16.00
C LYS A 303 32.54 -1.24 15.00
N ILE A 304 32.68 -1.70 13.77
CA ILE A 304 31.65 -1.61 12.72
C ILE A 304 30.89 -2.93 12.61
N ARG A 305 29.56 -2.84 12.57
CA ARG A 305 28.66 -3.95 12.25
C ARG A 305 28.10 -3.75 10.86
N ARG A 306 27.98 -4.84 10.08
CA ARG A 306 27.32 -4.84 8.77
C ARG A 306 25.90 -5.39 8.84
N GLN A 307 25.01 -4.87 8.00
CA GLN A 307 23.62 -5.31 7.85
C GLN A 307 22.95 -5.41 9.23
N HIS A 308 23.07 -4.35 10.03
CA HIS A 308 22.63 -4.32 11.42
C HIS A 308 21.22 -3.76 11.52
N VAL A 309 20.37 -4.47 12.26
CA VAL A 309 18.98 -4.06 12.43
C VAL A 309 18.91 -2.99 13.52
N ILE A 310 18.38 -1.82 13.17
CA ILE A 310 18.08 -0.71 14.07
C ILE A 310 16.58 -0.46 13.96
N ASP A 311 15.84 -0.77 15.02
CA ASP A 311 14.37 -0.71 14.99
C ASP A 311 13.79 -1.52 13.80
N ASN A 312 12.98 -0.93 12.93
CA ASN A 312 12.43 -1.61 11.74
C ASN A 312 13.34 -1.51 10.49
N TYR A 313 14.58 -1.08 10.66
CA TYR A 313 15.49 -0.75 9.56
C TYR A 313 16.77 -1.62 9.59
N ILE A 314 17.36 -1.95 8.43
CA ILE A 314 18.62 -2.71 8.34
C ILE A 314 19.68 -1.80 7.73
N ALA A 315 20.59 -1.27 8.56
CA ALA A 315 21.72 -0.45 8.15
C ALA A 315 22.80 -1.29 7.46
N ASP A 316 23.31 -0.83 6.30
CA ASP A 316 24.38 -1.53 5.58
C ASP A 316 25.63 -1.64 6.45
N PHE A 317 26.02 -0.54 7.11
CA PHE A 317 26.99 -0.54 8.20
C PHE A 317 26.59 0.40 9.33
N VAL A 318 27.02 0.07 10.55
CA VAL A 318 26.80 0.93 11.72
C VAL A 318 27.94 0.83 12.72
N CYS A 319 28.32 1.98 13.28
CA CYS A 319 29.08 2.09 14.52
C CYS A 319 28.12 2.41 15.67
N LEU A 320 27.77 1.42 16.50
CA LEU A 320 26.82 1.63 17.60
C LEU A 320 27.36 2.57 18.68
N GLN A 321 28.65 2.44 19.00
CA GLN A 321 29.30 3.26 20.04
C GLN A 321 29.25 4.75 19.68
N LYS A 322 29.43 5.09 18.41
CA LYS A 322 29.44 6.48 17.93
C LYS A 322 28.09 6.94 17.39
N GLY A 323 27.12 6.04 17.23
CA GLY A 323 25.87 6.36 16.59
C GLY A 323 26.03 6.78 15.13
N LEU A 324 26.86 6.07 14.34
CA LEU A 324 27.00 6.37 12.91
C LEU A 324 26.42 5.24 12.07
N VAL A 325 25.47 5.55 11.20
CA VAL A 325 24.92 4.68 10.16
C VAL A 325 25.54 5.07 8.82
N ILE A 326 25.98 4.07 8.05
CA ILE A 326 26.63 4.24 6.76
C ILE A 326 25.84 3.41 5.74
N GLU A 327 25.38 4.07 4.68
CA GLU A 327 24.56 3.49 3.62
C GLU A 327 25.33 3.48 2.30
N VAL A 328 25.22 2.39 1.55
CA VAL A 328 25.80 2.24 0.22
C VAL A 328 24.68 2.01 -0.77
N ASP A 329 24.29 3.05 -1.51
CA ASP A 329 23.05 2.99 -2.28
C ASP A 329 23.21 2.25 -3.61
N GLY A 330 22.34 1.26 -3.80
CA GLY A 330 22.06 0.55 -5.06
C GLY A 330 20.94 1.21 -5.87
N GLY A 331 20.98 2.53 -6.08
CA GLY A 331 20.13 3.23 -7.05
C GLY A 331 19.44 4.51 -6.52
N TYR A 332 20.18 5.62 -6.50
CA TYR A 332 19.63 6.97 -6.32
C TYR A 332 18.71 7.35 -7.49
N HIS A 333 17.39 7.11 -7.36
CA HIS A 333 16.38 7.74 -8.23
C HIS A 333 15.58 8.77 -7.44
N GLN A 334 15.27 9.90 -8.08
CA GLN A 334 14.63 11.09 -7.51
C GLN A 334 13.22 10.87 -6.89
N HIS A 335 12.67 9.65 -6.91
CA HIS A 335 11.33 9.31 -6.44
C HIS A 335 11.22 8.96 -4.94
N THR A 336 12.31 8.93 -4.16
CA THR A 336 12.32 8.53 -2.72
C THR A 336 12.62 9.64 -1.71
N LYS A 337 12.74 10.91 -2.12
CA LYS A 337 13.20 12.00 -1.23
C LYS A 337 12.39 12.20 0.07
N GLU A 338 11.07 12.03 0.05
CA GLU A 338 10.24 12.18 1.27
C GLU A 338 10.40 10.99 2.23
N ALA A 339 10.45 9.75 1.71
CA ALA A 339 10.62 8.56 2.54
C ALA A 339 12.03 8.47 3.17
N ASP A 340 13.04 9.02 2.49
CA ASP A 340 14.41 9.09 3.00
C ASP A 340 14.59 10.18 4.07
N ALA A 341 13.81 11.26 4.00
CA ALA A 341 13.81 12.32 5.01
C ALA A 341 13.27 11.81 6.35
N ASP A 342 12.10 11.17 6.33
CA ASP A 342 11.46 10.58 7.52
C ASP A 342 12.37 9.52 8.19
N ARG A 343 13.04 8.71 7.38
CA ARG A 343 13.99 7.69 7.86
C ARG A 343 15.21 8.31 8.52
N THR A 344 15.75 9.37 7.92
CA THR A 344 16.90 10.08 8.49
C THR A 344 16.52 10.76 9.80
N GLU A 345 15.32 11.35 9.88
CA GLU A 345 14.79 11.96 11.09
C GLU A 345 14.60 10.93 12.23
N MET A 346 14.07 9.75 11.92
CA MET A 346 13.94 8.66 12.90
C MET A 346 15.30 8.20 13.43
N LEU A 347 16.27 7.94 12.55
CA LEU A 347 17.62 7.53 12.98
C LEU A 347 18.28 8.64 13.82
N ASN A 348 18.14 9.90 13.42
CA ASN A 348 18.60 11.05 14.21
C ASN A 348 17.94 11.12 15.59
N HIS A 349 16.62 10.85 15.69
CA HIS A 349 15.91 10.78 16.97
C HIS A 349 16.50 9.72 17.92
N TRP A 350 16.91 8.58 17.38
CA TRP A 350 17.61 7.54 18.13
C TRP A 350 19.10 7.84 18.37
N GLY A 351 19.58 9.02 17.98
CA GLY A 351 20.97 9.44 18.17
C GLY A 351 21.94 8.83 17.16
N PHE A 352 21.44 8.43 15.98
CA PHE A 352 22.27 8.01 14.87
C PHE A 352 22.42 9.12 13.82
N LYS A 353 23.66 9.48 13.47
CA LYS A 353 23.97 10.25 12.27
C LYS A 353 24.02 9.29 11.07
N VAL A 354 23.42 9.68 9.95
CA VAL A 354 23.41 8.89 8.71
C VAL A 354 24.29 9.54 7.66
N ILE A 355 25.23 8.79 7.10
CA ILE A 355 26.02 9.18 5.91
C ILE A 355 25.80 8.17 4.78
N ARG A 356 25.88 8.65 3.54
CA ARG A 356 25.55 7.85 2.35
C ARG A 356 26.65 7.97 1.31
N PHE A 357 26.95 6.87 0.63
CA PHE A 357 27.85 6.83 -0.52
C PHE A 357 27.17 6.12 -1.67
N THR A 358 27.46 6.55 -2.90
CA THR A 358 27.04 5.83 -4.11
C THR A 358 27.93 4.61 -4.34
N ASN A 359 27.41 3.60 -5.04
CA ASN A 359 28.21 2.45 -5.47
C ASN A 359 29.47 2.89 -6.25
N GLU A 360 29.34 3.90 -7.11
CA GLU A 360 30.45 4.41 -7.92
C GLU A 360 31.54 5.04 -7.05
N GLU A 361 31.19 5.83 -6.03
CA GLU A 361 32.16 6.42 -5.09
C GLU A 361 32.91 5.35 -4.30
N VAL A 362 32.21 4.32 -3.84
CA VAL A 362 32.81 3.21 -3.07
C VAL A 362 33.75 2.38 -3.95
N ILE A 363 33.38 2.12 -5.20
CA ILE A 363 34.18 1.31 -6.13
C ILE A 363 35.38 2.10 -6.67
N GLN A 364 35.18 3.35 -7.11
CA GLN A 364 36.24 4.14 -7.74
C GLN A 364 37.18 4.81 -6.74
N LYS A 365 36.67 5.21 -5.56
CA LYS A 365 37.43 5.96 -4.55
C LYS A 365 37.32 5.36 -3.14
N PRO A 366 37.57 4.04 -2.97
CA PRO A 366 37.35 3.33 -1.70
C PRO A 366 38.10 3.94 -0.51
N GLN A 367 39.35 4.38 -0.71
CA GLN A 367 40.17 4.98 0.35
C GLN A 367 39.65 6.35 0.78
N SER A 368 39.12 7.15 -0.16
CA SER A 368 38.50 8.45 0.16
C SER A 368 37.23 8.27 0.98
N VAL A 369 36.41 7.27 0.62
CA VAL A 369 35.20 6.91 1.36
C VAL A 369 35.56 6.44 2.78
N PHE A 370 36.56 5.56 2.90
CA PHE A 370 37.06 5.08 4.18
C PHE A 370 37.53 6.23 5.08
N GLU A 371 38.32 7.16 4.55
CA GLU A 371 38.84 8.29 5.34
C GLU A 371 37.71 9.23 5.78
N THR A 372 36.70 9.45 4.94
CA THR A 372 35.50 10.21 5.29
C THR A 372 34.75 9.55 6.45
N ILE A 373 34.51 8.23 6.37
CA ILE A 373 33.86 7.46 7.44
C ILE A 373 34.68 7.56 8.73
N ARG A 374 36.01 7.39 8.65
CA ARG A 374 36.90 7.46 9.81
C ARG A 374 36.83 8.82 10.49
N GLN A 375 36.90 9.90 9.72
CA GLN A 375 36.80 11.27 10.25
C GLN A 375 35.44 11.52 10.92
N GLU A 376 34.37 11.07 10.29
CA GLU A 376 33.01 11.21 10.83
C GLU A 376 32.81 10.45 12.14
N ILE A 377 33.28 9.20 12.21
CA ILE A 377 33.23 8.39 13.45
C ILE A 377 34.03 9.06 14.56
N GLN A 378 35.20 9.63 14.26
CA GLN A 378 36.08 10.29 15.24
C GLN A 378 35.52 11.63 15.73
N ALA A 379 34.84 12.38 14.86
CA ALA A 379 34.22 13.65 15.21
C ALA A 379 32.98 13.48 16.10
N LEU A 380 32.30 12.33 16.03
CA LEU A 380 31.13 12.06 16.85
C LEU A 380 31.52 11.76 18.32
N PRO A 381 30.79 12.34 19.29
CA PRO A 381 30.93 11.94 20.69
C PRO A 381 30.47 10.48 20.86
N ASP A 382 30.92 9.84 21.94
CA ASP A 382 30.37 8.53 22.30
C ASP A 382 28.87 8.69 22.56
N ARG A 383 28.07 7.86 21.89
CA ARG A 383 26.61 7.86 22.02
C ARG A 383 26.28 7.40 23.43
N GLN A 384 25.58 8.25 24.18
CA GLN A 384 25.06 7.89 25.50
C GLN A 384 23.93 6.86 25.32
N SER A 385 24.31 5.57 25.33
CA SER A 385 23.38 4.46 25.22
C SER A 385 22.40 4.45 26.40
N LYS A 386 21.12 4.27 26.11
CA LYS A 386 20.17 3.73 27.09
C LYS A 386 20.26 2.20 27.03
N VAL A 387 21.27 1.67 27.73
CA VAL A 387 21.51 0.29 28.19
C VAL A 387 22.09 -0.75 27.19
N LEU A 388 23.10 -1.48 27.68
CA LEU A 388 23.73 -2.75 27.20
C LEU A 388 23.75 -3.78 28.36
N PRO A 389 24.10 -5.09 28.17
CA PRO A 389 23.42 -6.20 27.47
C PRO A 389 23.09 -7.40 28.43
N PRO A 390 22.48 -8.53 27.96
CA PRO A 390 23.33 -9.71 27.65
C PRO A 390 22.96 -10.57 26.42
N GLY A 391 23.99 -11.08 25.73
CA GLY A 391 24.07 -12.32 24.90
C GLY A 391 23.50 -12.26 23.47
N GLU A 392 24.18 -12.57 22.37
CA GLU A 392 25.45 -13.28 22.15
C GLU A 392 26.10 -12.87 20.81
N ASP A 393 27.40 -13.16 20.76
CA ASP A 393 28.33 -13.12 19.64
C ASP A 393 27.78 -13.78 18.36
N LEU A 394 27.82 -13.04 17.24
CA LEU A 394 27.85 -13.59 15.89
C LEU A 394 28.70 -12.68 15.00
N GLY A 395 30.02 -12.68 15.25
CA GLY A 395 30.98 -12.25 14.23
C GLY A 395 32.21 -11.54 14.77
N GLY A 396 32.77 -11.96 15.90
CA GLY A 396 34.22 -11.85 16.09
C GLY A 396 34.93 -12.81 15.15
N ALA A 397 35.80 -12.31 14.29
CA ALA A 397 36.85 -13.15 13.73
C ALA A 397 37.87 -13.37 14.86
N SER A 398 37.82 -14.52 15.49
CA SER A 398 38.86 -15.00 16.40
C SER A 398 39.96 -15.66 15.56
N LEU A 399 41.13 -15.01 15.53
CA LEU A 399 42.43 -15.40 14.96
C LEU A 399 42.47 -15.93 13.52
#